data_AF-U1NAJ1-F1
#
_entry.id   AF-U1NAJ1-F1
#
_cell.length_a   1.000
_cell.length_b   1.000
_cell.length_c   1.000
_cell.angle_alpha   90.00
_cell.angle_beta   90.00
_cell.angle_gamma   90.00
#
_symmetry.space_group_name_H-M   'P 1'
#
loop_
_entity.id
_entity.type
_entity.pdbx_description
1 polymer ?
#
loop_
_entity_poly.entity_id
_entity_poly.type
_entity_poly.pdbx_seq_one_letter_code
_entity_poly.pdbx_strand_id
1 'polypeptide(L)' 'MRITSHAAIVSRELDIPTAVGVTDFLNTASDGDQIKIDAQRGIVQVE' A
#
# COMPACT_ATOMS: atom_id res chain seq x y z
N MET A 1 7.43 -4.69 10.67
CA MET A 1 6.74 -3.43 10.31
C MET A 1 5.39 -3.43 11.02
N ARG A 2 5.08 -2.41 11.85
CA ARG A 2 3.89 -2.39 12.73
C ARG A 2 2.86 -1.37 12.23
N ILE A 3 1.59 -1.57 12.58
CA ILE A 3 0.42 -0.71 12.29
C ILE A 3 0.62 0.75 12.74
N THR A 4 1.60 1.01 13.61
CA THR A 4 1.95 2.33 14.14
C THR A 4 3.05 3.04 13.34
N SER A 5 3.31 2.66 12.08
CA SER A 5 4.28 3.38 11.24
C SER A 5 3.74 4.78 10.88
N HIS A 6 4.64 5.74 10.64
CA HIS A 6 4.26 7.10 10.26
C HIS A 6 3.30 7.12 9.06
N ALA A 7 3.59 6.32 8.03
CA ALA A 7 2.73 6.18 6.86
C ALA A 7 1.35 5.60 7.21
N ALA A 8 1.26 4.58 8.07
CA ALA A 8 -0.02 3.96 8.40
C ALA A 8 -0.94 4.88 9.23
N ILE A 9 -0.37 5.70 10.12
CA ILE A 9 -1.16 6.66 10.92
C ILE A 9 -1.65 7.81 10.04
N VAL A 10 -0.76 8.41 9.25
CA VAL A 10 -1.11 9.55 8.39
C VAL A 10 -2.14 9.13 7.33
N SER A 11 -1.97 7.97 6.69
CA SER A 11 -2.96 7.49 5.72
C SER A 11 -4.33 7.20 6.33
N ARG A 12 -4.38 6.74 7.59
CA ARG A 12 -5.63 6.56 8.33
C ARG A 12 -6.31 7.90 8.66
N GLU A 13 -5.55 8.94 8.98
CA GLU A 13 -6.09 10.27 9.24
C GLU A 13 -6.59 10.98 7.97
N LEU A 14 -6.04 10.61 6.81
CA LEU A 14 -6.43 11.17 5.51
C LEU A 14 -7.52 10.35 4.79
N ASP A 15 -8.05 9.29 5.41
CA ASP A 15 -8.97 8.33 4.79
C ASP A 15 -8.44 7.74 3.46
N ILE A 16 -7.11 7.65 3.32
CA ILE A 16 -6.46 7.10 2.12
C ILE A 16 -6.19 5.60 2.33
N PRO A 17 -6.64 4.73 1.39
CA PRO A 17 -6.31 3.31 1.45
C PRO A 17 -4.79 3.12 1.38
N THR A 18 -4.21 2.42 2.35
CA THR A 18 -2.76 2.20 2.45
C THR A 18 -2.46 0.75 2.75
N ALA A 19 -1.51 0.19 2.00
CA ALA A 19 -0.89 -1.10 2.25
C ALA A 19 0.56 -0.89 2.68
N VAL A 20 0.95 -1.47 3.82
CA VAL A 20 2.31 -1.40 4.35
C VAL A 20 2.90 -2.79 4.47
N GLY A 21 4.18 -2.94 4.15
CA GLY A 21 4.88 -4.23 4.27
C GLY A 21 4.68 -5.17 3.08
N VAL A 22 4.36 -4.63 1.89
CA VAL A 22 4.37 -5.40 0.65
C VAL A 22 5.82 -5.72 0.29
N THR A 23 6.20 -6.99 0.37
CA THR A 23 7.55 -7.46 0.02
C THR A 23 7.75 -7.37 -1.49
N ASP A 24 8.94 -6.96 -1.93
CA ASP A 24 9.36 -6.90 -3.34
C ASP A 24 8.49 -6.04 -4.28
N PHE A 25 7.63 -5.18 -3.73
CA PHE A 25 6.74 -4.34 -4.53
C PHE A 25 7.48 -3.44 -5.52
N LEU A 26 8.54 -2.76 -5.07
CA LEU A 26 9.34 -1.86 -5.90
C LEU A 26 10.12 -2.57 -7.01
N ASN A 27 10.35 -3.88 -6.89
CA ASN A 27 10.99 -4.68 -7.94
C ASN A 27 9.95 -5.21 -8.95
N THR A 28 8.68 -5.29 -8.54
CA THR A 28 7.60 -5.89 -9.31
C THR A 28 6.76 -4.86 -10.05
N ALA A 29 6.58 -3.67 -9.46
CA ALA A 29 5.86 -2.55 -10.03
C ALA A 29 6.84 -1.53 -10.61
N SER A 30 6.55 -1.04 -11.82
CA SER A 30 7.30 0.03 -12.49
C SER A 30 6.52 1.35 -12.47
N ASP A 31 7.25 2.46 -12.58
CA ASP A 31 6.62 3.78 -12.67
C ASP A 31 5.73 3.86 -13.92
N GLY A 32 4.45 4.18 -13.72
CA GLY A 32 3.44 4.23 -14.79
C GLY A 32 2.48 3.04 -14.81
N ASP A 33 2.73 2.00 -14.01
CA ASP A 33 1.82 0.87 -13.88
C ASP A 33 0.53 1.28 -13.15
N GLN A 34 -0.60 0.72 -13.59
CA GLN A 34 -1.86 0.87 -12.87
C GLN A 34 -1.92 -0.17 -11.75
N ILE A 35 -2.10 0.32 -10.53
CA ILE A 35 -2.10 -0.52 -9.33
C ILE A 35 -3.45 -0.39 -8.64
N LYS A 36 -4.05 -1.53 -8.33
CA LYS A 36 -5.28 -1.63 -7.56
C LYS A 36 -4.95 -2.03 -6.13
N ILE A 37 -5.42 -1.23 -5.17
CA ILE A 37 -5.17 -1.42 -3.75
C ILE A 37 -6.52 -1.68 -3.05
N ASP A 38 -6.64 -2.85 -2.41
CA ASP A 38 -7.71 -3.17 -1.47
C ASP A 38 -7.16 -3.13 -0.04
N ALA A 39 -7.39 -2.00 0.64
CA ALA A 39 -6.90 -1.79 2.00
C ALA A 39 -7.66 -2.59 3.07
N GLN A 40 -8.87 -3.11 2.79
CA GLN A 40 -9.60 -3.94 3.76
C GLN A 40 -9.05 -5.36 3.81
N ARG A 41 -8.72 -5.90 2.64
CA ARG A 41 -8.15 -7.25 2.51
C ARG A 41 -6.62 -7.26 2.53
N GLY A 42 -5.99 -6.08 2.41
CA GLY A 42 -4.54 -5.95 2.34
C GLY A 42 -3.95 -6.47 1.03
N ILE A 43 -4.72 -6.41 -0.07
CA ILE A 43 -4.32 -6.94 -1.37
C ILE A 43 -3.85 -5.79 -2.26
N VAL A 44 -2.69 -5.97 -2.89
CA VAL A 44 -2.18 -5.07 -3.92
C VAL A 44 -2.02 -5.87 -5.21
N GLN A 45 -2.63 -5.40 -6.29
CA GLN A 45 -2.58 -6.02 -7.61
C GLN A 45 -2.04 -5.00 -8.62
N VAL A 46 -1.12 -5.45 -9.45
CA VAL A 46 -0.60 -4.70 -10.60
C VAL A 46 -1.37 -5.21 -11.83
N GLU A 47 -1.94 -4.30 -12.62
CA GLU A 47 -2.63 -4.61 -13.89
C GLU A 47 -1.71 -4.43 -15.10
#